data_AF-Q75EB9-F1
#
_entry.id   AF-Q75EB9-F1
#
_cell.length_a   1.000
_cell.length_b   1.000
_cell.length_c   1.000
_cell.angle_alpha   90.00
_cell.angle_beta   90.00
_cell.angle_gamma   90.00
#
_symmetry.space_group_name_H-M   'P 1'
#
loop_
_entity.id
_entity.type
_entity.pdbx_description
1 polymer ?
#
loop_
_entity_poly.entity_id
_entity_poly.type
_entity_poly.pdbx_seq_one_letter_code
_entity_poly.pdbx_strand_id
1 'polypeptide(L)'
;MKRTCALASRAVPKSLLERQARRTGSKVGASQEASKFVVASLRDIGSLFSGSSSGDDEEQEALRLHSDTVSKLNSGELTEVVRQRYCVDNKDRCETRMLLTKYPGPAREREMLQVATAELSARDWRKMPRVWQQVSYYHAFGSWGPRTGLSFVGRRPEDFFVTDQKGLWTCSAPRRAEYERSSRALDPASRAVLYAAALVAAVAALGDLWRRQDADRQVTVAELDLAEPTSSPT
;
A
#
# COMPACT_ATOMS: atom_id res chain seq x y z
N MET A 1 -30.20 3.73 -21.58
CA MET A 1 -29.94 2.43 -20.90
C MET A 1 -29.78 2.68 -19.41
N LYS A 2 -30.81 2.41 -18.60
CA LYS A 2 -30.76 2.58 -17.13
C LYS A 2 -30.22 1.29 -16.52
N ARG A 3 -29.00 1.33 -15.96
CA ARG A 3 -28.41 0.22 -15.20
C ARG A 3 -29.12 0.15 -13.85
N THR A 4 -30.10 -0.74 -13.72
CA THR A 4 -30.65 -1.12 -12.42
C THR A 4 -29.62 -1.99 -11.71
N CYS A 5 -28.85 -1.38 -10.79
CA CYS A 5 -28.08 -2.11 -9.79
C CYS A 5 -29.06 -2.87 -8.88
N ALA A 6 -29.44 -4.08 -9.29
CA ALA A 6 -30.01 -5.06 -8.37
C ALA A 6 -28.87 -5.52 -7.45
N LEU A 7 -28.60 -4.75 -6.41
CA LEU A 7 -27.86 -5.25 -5.25
C LEU A 7 -28.69 -6.39 -4.70
N ALA A 8 -28.30 -7.62 -5.03
CA ALA A 8 -28.83 -8.83 -4.43
C ALA A 8 -28.77 -8.61 -2.91
N SER A 9 -29.92 -8.35 -2.30
CA SER A 9 -30.03 -8.05 -0.89
C SER A 9 -29.61 -9.29 -0.13
N ARG A 10 -28.34 -9.36 0.26
CA ARG A 10 -27.83 -10.43 1.12
C ARG A 10 -28.70 -10.43 2.36
N ALA A 11 -29.30 -11.59 2.66
CA ALA A 11 -30.09 -11.75 3.87
C ALA A 11 -29.22 -11.35 5.07
N VAL A 12 -29.78 -10.52 5.96
CA VAL A 12 -29.06 -10.01 7.12
C VAL A 12 -28.61 -11.20 7.98
N PRO A 13 -27.32 -11.30 8.35
CA PRO A 13 -26.81 -12.41 9.13
C PRO A 13 -27.57 -12.51 10.45
N LYS A 14 -28.01 -13.73 10.80
CA LYS A 14 -28.92 -13.96 11.94
C LYS A 14 -28.33 -13.51 13.28
N SER A 15 -27.02 -13.58 13.43
CA SER A 15 -26.29 -13.09 14.61
C SER A 15 -26.46 -11.58 14.84
N LEU A 16 -26.60 -10.79 13.77
CA LEU A 16 -26.83 -9.34 13.86
C LEU A 16 -28.27 -9.05 14.31
N LEU A 17 -29.24 -9.79 13.75
CA LEU A 17 -30.64 -9.74 14.20
C LEU A 17 -30.76 -10.11 15.68
N GLU A 18 -29.98 -11.08 16.16
CA GLU A 18 -29.94 -11.44 17.59
C GLU A 18 -29.31 -10.34 18.45
N ARG A 19 -28.19 -9.74 18.02
CA ARG A 19 -27.62 -8.58 18.74
C ARG A 19 -28.60 -7.42 18.80
N GLN A 20 -29.39 -7.21 17.75
CA GLN A 20 -30.47 -6.22 17.75
C GLN A 20 -31.60 -6.63 18.69
N ALA A 21 -32.03 -7.90 18.68
CA ALA A 21 -33.06 -8.41 19.57
C ALA A 21 -32.67 -8.28 21.05
N ARG A 22 -31.41 -8.58 21.40
CA ARG A 22 -30.86 -8.36 22.74
C ARG A 22 -30.85 -6.88 23.12
N ARG A 23 -30.51 -5.99 22.18
CA ARG A 23 -30.56 -4.54 22.40
C ARG A 23 -31.99 -4.02 22.57
N THR A 24 -32.95 -4.58 21.85
CA THR A 24 -34.36 -4.17 21.93
C THR A 24 -35.14 -4.90 23.05
N GLY A 25 -34.49 -5.82 23.77
CA GLY A 25 -35.16 -6.63 24.80
C GLY A 25 -36.21 -7.60 24.25
N SER A 26 -36.19 -7.85 22.93
CA SER A 26 -37.09 -8.80 22.30
C SER A 26 -36.71 -10.22 22.75
N LYS A 27 -37.60 -10.87 23.50
CA LYS A 27 -37.43 -12.22 24.05
C LYS A 27 -37.39 -13.25 22.91
N VAL A 28 -36.25 -13.43 22.27
CA VAL A 28 -36.01 -14.62 21.43
C VAL A 28 -35.83 -15.80 22.39
N GLY A 29 -36.61 -16.86 22.15
CA GLY A 29 -36.94 -17.93 23.08
C GLY A 29 -35.76 -18.62 23.76
N ALA A 30 -36.02 -19.05 24.99
CA ALA A 30 -35.05 -19.55 25.94
C ALA A 30 -34.32 -20.86 25.52
N SER A 31 -33.03 -20.88 25.87
CA SER A 31 -32.17 -22.03 26.17
C SER A 31 -31.86 -23.05 25.07
N GLN A 32 -32.83 -23.73 24.46
CA GLN A 32 -32.53 -24.82 23.51
C GLN A 32 -32.16 -24.34 22.11
N GLU A 33 -32.59 -23.14 21.72
CA GLU A 33 -32.24 -22.61 20.41
C GLU A 33 -30.82 -22.02 20.39
N ALA A 34 -30.27 -21.62 21.55
CA ALA A 34 -28.96 -20.98 21.65
C ALA A 34 -27.82 -21.84 21.06
N SER A 35 -27.83 -23.16 21.29
CA SER A 35 -26.81 -24.06 20.74
C SER A 35 -26.94 -24.22 19.22
N LYS A 36 -28.18 -24.36 18.70
CA LYS A 36 -28.45 -24.35 17.24
C LYS A 36 -28.01 -23.03 16.61
N PHE A 37 -28.14 -21.92 17.33
CA PHE A 37 -27.71 -20.59 16.87
C PHE A 37 -26.19 -20.39 16.89
N VAL A 38 -25.45 -20.96 17.86
CA VAL A 38 -23.98 -20.95 17.84
C VAL A 38 -23.46 -21.72 16.63
N VAL A 39 -24.02 -22.90 16.35
CA VAL A 39 -23.64 -23.68 15.16
C VAL A 39 -23.98 -22.93 13.86
N ALA A 40 -25.14 -22.27 13.80
CA ALA A 40 -25.49 -21.43 12.65
C ALA A 40 -24.56 -20.22 12.50
N SER A 41 -24.15 -19.58 13.60
CA SER A 41 -23.21 -18.46 13.59
C SER A 41 -21.81 -18.90 13.16
N LEU A 42 -21.35 -20.07 13.60
CA LEU A 42 -20.10 -20.67 13.15
C LEU A 42 -20.15 -21.03 11.66
N ARG A 43 -21.31 -21.50 11.16
CA ARG A 43 -21.52 -21.75 9.73
C ARG A 43 -21.51 -20.46 8.91
N ASP A 44 -22.10 -19.37 9.43
CA ASP A 44 -22.05 -18.04 8.79
C ASP A 44 -20.60 -17.50 8.77
N ILE A 45 -19.84 -17.67 9.85
CA ILE A 45 -18.40 -17.31 9.88
C ILE A 45 -17.61 -18.18 8.89
N GLY A 46 -17.86 -19.49 8.86
CA GLY A 46 -17.27 -20.40 7.88
C GLY A 46 -17.61 -20.03 6.44
N SER A 47 -18.81 -19.50 6.19
CA SER A 47 -19.21 -19.03 4.86
C SER A 47 -18.47 -17.77 4.41
N LEU A 48 -18.03 -16.92 5.35
CA LEU A 48 -17.16 -15.76 5.04
C LEU A 48 -15.77 -16.20 4.61
N PHE A 49 -15.27 -17.34 5.12
CA PHE A 49 -13.99 -17.92 4.73
C PHE A 49 -14.10 -18.90 3.55
N SER A 50 -15.31 -19.40 3.25
CA SER A 50 -15.59 -20.22 2.07
C SER A 50 -15.77 -19.37 0.80
N GLY A 51 -15.18 -18.17 0.76
CA GLY A 51 -14.99 -17.37 -0.43
C GLY A 51 -13.95 -17.99 -1.37
N SER A 52 -14.14 -19.26 -1.72
CA SER A 52 -13.30 -20.03 -2.64
C SER A 52 -14.12 -20.31 -3.89
N SER A 53 -14.14 -19.35 -4.81
CA SER A 53 -14.34 -19.60 -6.25
C SER A 53 -14.06 -18.36 -7.11
N SER A 54 -14.06 -17.14 -6.56
CA SER A 54 -13.59 -15.96 -7.33
C SER A 54 -12.09 -15.69 -7.19
N GLY A 55 -11.43 -16.23 -6.15
CA GLY A 55 -10.00 -16.00 -5.92
C GLY A 55 -9.11 -16.62 -6.99
N ASP A 56 -9.44 -17.83 -7.43
CA ASP A 56 -8.65 -18.53 -8.47
C ASP A 56 -8.71 -17.76 -9.80
N ASP A 57 -9.88 -17.21 -10.15
CA ASP A 57 -10.06 -16.40 -11.35
C ASP A 57 -9.28 -15.08 -11.29
N GLU A 58 -9.30 -14.38 -10.13
CA GLU A 58 -8.56 -13.13 -9.93
C GLU A 58 -7.04 -13.34 -9.95
N GLU A 59 -6.55 -14.40 -9.30
CA GLU A 59 -5.13 -14.74 -9.32
C GLU A 59 -4.68 -15.12 -10.73
N GLN A 60 -5.48 -15.92 -11.43
CA GLN A 60 -5.17 -16.32 -12.80
C GLN A 60 -5.22 -15.14 -13.78
N GLU A 61 -6.13 -14.18 -13.58
CA GLU A 61 -6.15 -12.92 -14.33
C GLU A 61 -4.90 -12.07 -14.04
N ALA A 62 -4.51 -11.93 -12.77
CA ALA A 62 -3.30 -11.20 -12.39
C ALA A 62 -2.04 -11.82 -13.02
N LEU A 63 -1.93 -13.16 -13.05
CA LEU A 63 -0.83 -13.87 -13.72
C LEU A 63 -0.84 -13.65 -15.23
N ARG A 64 -2.02 -13.64 -15.87
CA ARG A 64 -2.15 -13.34 -17.30
C ARG A 64 -1.72 -11.90 -17.61
N LEU A 65 -2.14 -10.93 -16.81
CA LEU A 65 -1.74 -9.54 -16.96
C LEU A 65 -0.23 -9.37 -16.78
N HIS A 66 0.33 -10.00 -15.75
CA HIS A 66 1.76 -10.00 -15.52
C HIS A 66 2.53 -10.58 -16.72
N SER A 67 2.17 -11.78 -17.20
CA SER A 67 2.83 -12.39 -18.35
C SER A 67 2.70 -11.58 -19.65
N ASP A 68 1.55 -10.95 -19.90
CA ASP A 68 1.34 -10.04 -21.05
C ASP A 68 2.25 -8.81 -20.95
N THR A 69 2.33 -8.18 -19.78
CA THR A 69 3.22 -7.02 -19.58
C THR A 69 4.69 -7.37 -19.74
N VAL A 70 5.13 -8.54 -19.24
CA VAL A 70 6.49 -9.05 -19.41
C VAL A 70 6.78 -9.34 -20.89
N SER A 71 5.82 -9.94 -21.61
CA SER A 71 5.94 -10.20 -23.04
C SER A 71 6.12 -8.90 -23.84
N LYS A 72 5.28 -7.88 -23.57
CA LYS A 72 5.36 -6.55 -24.18
C LYS A 72 6.63 -5.78 -23.83
N LEU A 73 7.14 -6.00 -22.62
CA LEU A 73 8.42 -5.44 -22.20
C LEU A 73 9.57 -6.06 -22.99
N ASN A 74 9.56 -7.39 -23.16
CA ASN A 74 10.61 -8.12 -23.88
C ASN A 74 10.56 -7.89 -25.40
N SER A 75 9.37 -7.70 -25.98
CA SER A 75 9.22 -7.37 -27.40
C SER A 75 9.65 -5.94 -27.74
N GLY A 76 9.81 -5.08 -26.72
CA GLY A 76 10.11 -3.66 -26.89
C GLY A 76 8.87 -2.78 -27.14
N GLU A 77 7.69 -3.37 -27.36
CA GLU A 77 6.43 -2.65 -27.57
C GLU A 77 6.13 -1.69 -26.41
N LEU A 78 6.32 -2.16 -25.17
CA LEU A 78 6.07 -1.34 -23.99
C LEU A 78 7.04 -0.15 -23.92
N THR A 79 8.28 -0.33 -24.38
CA THR A 79 9.27 0.76 -24.41
C THR A 79 8.82 1.85 -25.37
N GLU A 80 8.26 1.49 -26.53
CA GLU A 80 7.71 2.45 -27.49
C GLU A 80 6.48 3.17 -26.94
N VAL A 81 5.57 2.47 -26.26
CA VAL A 81 4.40 3.10 -25.61
C VAL A 81 4.83 4.12 -24.55
N VAL A 82 5.77 3.75 -23.69
CA VAL A 82 6.34 4.64 -22.66
C VAL A 82 7.04 5.83 -23.32
N ARG A 83 7.78 5.58 -24.41
CA ARG A 83 8.50 6.63 -25.14
C ARG A 83 7.56 7.67 -25.73
N GLN A 84 6.53 7.23 -26.44
CA GLN A 84 5.52 8.11 -27.04
C GLN A 84 4.76 8.92 -25.99
N ARG A 85 4.56 8.35 -24.80
CA ARG A 85 3.78 8.99 -23.75
C ARG A 85 4.58 10.02 -22.97
N TYR A 86 5.81 9.68 -22.58
CA TYR A 86 6.62 10.44 -21.63
C TYR A 86 7.81 11.19 -22.25
N CYS A 87 8.15 10.95 -23.51
CA CYS A 87 9.40 11.43 -24.12
C CYS A 87 9.06 12.14 -25.45
N VAL A 88 9.66 13.31 -25.73
CA VAL A 88 9.17 14.20 -26.81
C VAL A 88 9.62 13.81 -28.22
N ASP A 89 10.74 13.11 -28.41
CA ASP A 89 11.39 13.10 -29.75
C ASP A 89 12.09 11.79 -30.17
N ASN A 90 11.63 10.61 -29.75
CA ASN A 90 12.41 9.37 -29.96
C ASN A 90 13.89 9.51 -29.53
N LYS A 91 14.18 10.43 -28.61
CA LYS A 91 15.49 10.60 -28.00
C LYS A 91 15.65 9.57 -26.90
N ASP A 92 16.88 9.25 -26.53
CA ASP A 92 17.19 8.25 -25.48
C ASP A 92 16.81 8.72 -24.07
N ARG A 93 16.30 9.94 -23.93
CA ARG A 93 15.96 10.56 -22.66
C ARG A 93 14.59 11.21 -22.76
N CYS A 94 13.78 10.96 -21.75
CA CYS A 94 12.50 11.60 -21.53
C CYS A 94 12.72 12.94 -20.87
N GLU A 95 11.99 13.94 -21.34
CA GLU A 95 12.08 15.29 -20.81
C GLU A 95 11.44 15.32 -19.42
N THR A 96 12.16 15.87 -18.45
CA THR A 96 11.69 15.96 -17.06
C THR A 96 10.32 16.63 -16.96
N ARG A 97 10.06 17.65 -17.78
CA ARG A 97 8.78 18.38 -17.80
C ARG A 97 7.61 17.46 -18.16
N MET A 98 7.79 16.60 -19.15
CA MET A 98 6.74 15.66 -19.58
C MET A 98 6.45 14.61 -18.51
N LEU A 99 7.48 14.11 -17.85
CA LEU A 99 7.34 13.18 -16.73
C LEU A 99 6.62 13.83 -15.56
N LEU A 100 6.96 15.07 -15.18
CA LEU A 100 6.24 15.83 -14.15
C LEU A 100 4.74 15.98 -14.44
N THR A 101 4.38 16.20 -15.70
CA THR A 101 2.98 16.46 -16.07
C THR A 101 2.16 15.19 -16.22
N LYS A 102 2.75 14.10 -16.73
CA LYS A 102 2.00 12.90 -17.12
C LYS A 102 2.17 11.70 -16.20
N TYR A 103 3.28 11.60 -15.46
CA TYR A 103 3.56 10.45 -14.61
C TYR A 103 2.75 10.50 -13.30
N PRO A 104 2.20 9.38 -12.79
CA PRO A 104 2.27 7.98 -13.25
C PRO A 104 1.16 7.57 -14.23
N GLY A 105 0.34 8.50 -14.71
CA GLY A 105 -0.79 8.21 -15.60
C GLY A 105 -2.00 7.57 -14.89
N PRO A 106 -3.00 7.08 -15.66
CA PRO A 106 -4.14 6.33 -15.17
C PRO A 106 -3.74 5.02 -14.47
N ALA A 107 -4.64 4.47 -13.64
CA ALA A 107 -4.40 3.29 -12.81
C ALA A 107 -3.81 2.09 -13.58
N ARG A 108 -4.38 1.75 -14.74
CA ARG A 108 -3.90 0.65 -15.59
C ARG A 108 -2.46 0.85 -16.09
N GLU A 109 -2.09 2.09 -16.40
CA GLU A 109 -0.72 2.41 -16.82
C GLU A 109 0.24 2.30 -15.63
N ARG A 110 -0.19 2.75 -14.45
CA ARG A 110 0.59 2.63 -13.22
C ARG A 110 0.90 1.17 -12.87
N GLU A 111 -0.08 0.28 -12.98
CA GLU A 111 0.09 -1.16 -12.73
C GLU A 111 1.09 -1.77 -13.73
N MET A 112 0.93 -1.45 -15.01
CA MET A 112 1.85 -1.88 -16.07
C MET A 112 3.28 -1.39 -15.84
N LEU A 113 3.45 -0.12 -15.46
CA LEU A 113 4.75 0.46 -15.12
C LEU A 113 5.34 -0.15 -13.85
N GLN A 114 4.52 -0.47 -12.86
CA GLN A 114 4.95 -1.12 -11.62
C GLN A 114 5.51 -2.52 -11.91
N VAL A 115 4.78 -3.32 -12.71
CA VAL A 115 5.26 -4.66 -13.10
C VAL A 115 6.53 -4.54 -13.93
N ALA A 116 6.56 -3.67 -14.94
CA ALA A 116 7.72 -3.51 -15.79
C ALA A 116 8.95 -3.00 -15.02
N THR A 117 8.78 -2.06 -14.09
CA THR A 117 9.90 -1.56 -13.28
C THR A 117 10.40 -2.60 -12.27
N ALA A 118 9.52 -3.43 -11.72
CA ALA A 118 9.92 -4.57 -10.88
C ALA A 118 10.75 -5.58 -11.67
N GLU A 119 10.29 -5.99 -12.86
CA GLU A 119 10.98 -6.92 -13.75
C GLU A 119 12.34 -6.40 -14.21
N LEU A 120 12.42 -5.10 -14.50
CA LEU A 120 13.66 -4.46 -14.89
C LEU A 120 14.62 -4.26 -13.72
N SER A 121 14.12 -4.08 -12.50
CA SER A 121 14.95 -3.95 -11.30
C SER A 121 15.75 -5.22 -10.98
N ALA A 122 15.27 -6.38 -11.43
CA ALA A 122 16.01 -7.64 -11.34
C ALA A 122 17.20 -7.71 -12.33
N ARG A 123 17.23 -6.85 -13.34
CA ARG A 123 18.31 -6.79 -14.34
C ARG A 123 19.41 -5.82 -13.91
N ASP A 124 20.59 -5.97 -14.50
CA ASP A 124 21.67 -4.99 -14.31
C ASP A 124 21.22 -3.61 -14.83
N TRP A 125 21.25 -2.61 -13.95
CA TRP A 125 20.92 -1.23 -14.25
C TRP A 125 21.62 -0.70 -15.50
N ARG A 126 22.88 -1.13 -15.74
CA ARG A 126 23.68 -0.67 -16.90
C ARG A 126 23.15 -1.18 -18.23
N LYS A 127 22.46 -2.31 -18.24
CA LYS A 127 21.86 -2.92 -19.44
C LYS A 127 20.44 -2.41 -19.69
N MET A 128 19.84 -1.75 -18.70
CA MET A 128 18.50 -1.19 -18.81
C MET A 128 18.48 -0.01 -19.79
N PRO A 129 17.49 0.08 -20.70
CA PRO A 129 17.33 1.25 -21.54
C PRO A 129 17.17 2.52 -20.71
N ARG A 130 17.74 3.64 -21.17
CA ARG A 130 17.74 4.92 -20.44
C ARG A 130 16.34 5.43 -20.09
N VAL A 131 15.36 5.20 -20.96
CA VAL A 131 13.93 5.51 -20.71
C VAL A 131 13.45 4.79 -19.44
N TRP A 132 13.79 3.52 -19.29
CA TRP A 132 13.39 2.73 -18.13
C TRP A 132 14.19 3.07 -16.87
N GLN A 133 15.46 3.43 -16.99
CA GLN A 133 16.23 3.95 -15.85
C GLN A 133 15.56 5.21 -15.29
N GLN A 134 15.13 6.11 -16.18
CA GLN A 134 14.38 7.30 -15.81
C GLN A 134 13.05 6.95 -15.16
N VAL A 135 12.21 6.15 -15.82
CA VAL A 135 10.89 5.75 -15.30
C VAL A 135 11.00 5.01 -13.96
N SER A 136 11.94 4.07 -13.81
CA SER A 136 12.17 3.34 -12.56
C SER A 136 12.59 4.28 -11.43
N TYR A 137 13.46 5.24 -11.71
CA TYR A 137 13.81 6.29 -10.75
C TYR A 137 12.57 7.13 -10.37
N TYR A 138 11.75 7.55 -11.34
CA TYR A 138 10.53 8.31 -11.05
C TYR A 138 9.46 7.51 -10.33
N HIS A 139 9.41 6.19 -10.55
CA HIS A 139 8.55 5.29 -9.81
C HIS A 139 8.97 5.17 -8.35
N ALA A 140 10.27 4.99 -8.08
CA ALA A 140 10.79 4.83 -6.74
C ALA A 140 10.75 6.13 -5.91
N PHE A 141 11.07 7.27 -6.53
CA PHE A 141 11.23 8.55 -5.82
C PHE A 141 10.03 9.50 -5.95
N GLY A 142 9.03 9.16 -6.77
CA GLY A 142 7.79 9.94 -6.90
C GLY A 142 8.04 11.39 -7.32
N SER A 143 7.36 12.35 -6.69
CA SER A 143 7.54 13.80 -6.93
C SER A 143 8.95 14.31 -6.65
N TRP A 144 9.74 13.56 -5.88
CA TRP A 144 11.16 13.85 -5.65
C TRP A 144 12.05 13.37 -6.79
N GLY A 145 11.50 12.60 -7.72
CA GLY A 145 12.20 12.03 -8.86
C GLY A 145 12.45 13.04 -9.98
N PRO A 146 11.44 13.58 -10.70
CA PRO A 146 11.65 14.36 -11.94
C PRO A 146 12.45 15.63 -11.74
N ARG A 147 13.73 15.59 -12.11
CA ARG A 147 14.63 16.73 -12.00
C ARG A 147 15.43 16.94 -13.27
N THR A 148 15.56 18.20 -13.66
CA THR A 148 16.33 18.62 -14.81
C THR A 148 17.82 18.46 -14.53
N GLY A 149 18.57 17.92 -15.49
CA GLY A 149 20.02 17.79 -15.37
C GLY A 149 20.53 16.55 -14.64
N LEU A 150 19.64 15.64 -14.19
CA LEU A 150 20.09 14.36 -13.63
C LEU A 150 20.77 13.51 -14.70
N SER A 151 22.03 13.15 -14.45
CA SER A 151 22.71 12.17 -15.25
C SER A 151 22.31 10.77 -14.75
N PHE A 152 21.84 9.94 -15.68
CA PHE A 152 21.63 8.51 -15.46
C PHE A 152 22.86 7.70 -15.92
N VAL A 153 24.00 8.37 -16.07
CA VAL A 153 25.25 7.79 -16.56
C VAL A 153 25.99 7.19 -15.37
N GLY A 154 25.80 5.90 -15.10
CA GLY A 154 26.50 5.24 -14.00
C GLY A 154 25.80 3.99 -13.49
N ARG A 155 26.17 3.57 -12.26
CA ARG A 155 25.48 2.48 -11.56
C ARG A 155 24.17 2.93 -10.90
N ARG A 156 24.07 4.22 -10.54
CA ARG A 156 22.92 4.84 -9.86
C ARG A 156 22.84 6.33 -10.24
N PRO A 157 21.65 6.95 -10.22
CA PRO A 157 21.53 8.39 -10.39
C PRO A 157 22.28 9.14 -9.29
N GLU A 158 23.00 10.20 -9.66
CA GLU A 158 23.99 10.92 -8.82
C GLU A 158 23.42 11.59 -7.55
N ASP A 159 22.11 11.56 -7.34
CA ASP A 159 21.47 12.36 -6.28
C ASP A 159 21.51 11.70 -4.89
N PHE A 160 21.69 10.38 -4.79
CA PHE A 160 21.54 9.67 -3.52
C PHE A 160 22.67 8.67 -3.29
N PHE A 161 23.63 9.04 -2.45
CA PHE A 161 24.65 8.15 -1.94
C PHE A 161 24.26 7.70 -0.53
N VAL A 162 24.28 6.41 -0.28
CA VAL A 162 24.33 5.88 1.08
C VAL A 162 25.78 6.05 1.52
N THR A 163 26.05 7.07 2.33
CA THR A 163 27.44 7.36 2.73
C THR A 163 27.70 6.98 4.18
N ASP A 164 26.70 7.14 5.06
CA ASP A 164 26.90 6.88 6.47
C ASP A 164 26.65 5.41 6.82
N GLN A 165 27.44 4.89 7.76
CA GLN A 165 27.25 3.55 8.36
C GLN A 165 25.83 3.33 8.91
N LYS A 166 25.11 4.44 9.21
CA LYS A 166 23.72 4.45 9.66
C LYS A 166 22.70 4.24 8.52
N GLY A 167 23.14 4.09 7.27
CA GLY A 167 22.25 4.00 6.12
C GLY A 167 21.56 5.33 5.78
N LEU A 168 22.05 6.46 6.31
CA LEU A 168 21.48 7.77 6.04
C LEU A 168 21.87 8.21 4.63
N TRP A 169 20.84 8.57 3.85
CA TRP A 169 21.00 9.09 2.50
C TRP A 169 21.54 10.52 2.57
N THR A 170 22.71 10.76 1.98
CA THR A 170 23.25 12.10 1.83
C THR A 170 23.07 12.59 0.40
N CYS A 171 22.81 13.88 0.25
CA CYS A 171 22.67 14.54 -1.04
C CYS A 171 24.02 15.08 -1.54
N SER A 172 24.17 15.21 -2.86
CA SER A 172 25.33 15.84 -3.48
C SER A 172 25.47 17.31 -3.04
N ALA A 173 26.70 17.85 -3.03
CA ALA A 173 26.97 19.25 -2.67
C ALA A 173 26.12 20.28 -3.45
N PRO A 174 25.99 20.22 -4.80
CA PRO A 174 25.13 21.15 -5.53
C PRO A 174 23.66 21.03 -5.09
N ARG A 175 23.20 19.84 -4.70
CA ARG A 175 21.84 19.65 -4.24
C ARG A 175 21.61 20.18 -2.83
N ARG A 176 22.57 20.04 -1.93
CA ARG A 176 22.51 20.69 -0.62
C ARG A 176 22.29 22.19 -0.77
N ALA A 177 23.00 22.82 -1.71
CA ALA A 177 22.85 24.25 -2.02
C ALA A 177 21.47 24.58 -2.61
N GLU A 178 20.92 23.74 -3.50
CA GLU A 178 19.57 23.93 -4.05
C GLU A 178 18.48 23.78 -2.96
N TYR A 179 18.61 22.76 -2.10
CA TYR A 179 17.72 22.58 -0.95
C TYR A 179 17.78 23.79 -0.02
N GLU A 180 18.97 24.27 0.33
CA GLU A 180 19.14 25.47 1.14
C GLU A 180 18.56 26.72 0.48
N ARG A 181 18.67 26.86 -0.85
CA ARG A 181 18.05 27.97 -1.57
C ARG A 181 16.52 27.88 -1.54
N SER A 182 15.96 26.69 -1.77
CA SER A 182 14.51 26.46 -1.72
C SER A 182 13.93 26.59 -0.31
N SER A 183 14.65 26.11 0.71
CA SER A 183 14.24 26.26 2.10
C SER A 183 14.32 27.71 2.54
N ARG A 184 15.31 28.48 2.04
CA ARG A 184 15.38 29.94 2.23
C ARG A 184 14.28 30.69 1.48
N ALA A 185 13.80 30.17 0.35
CA ALA A 185 12.73 30.77 -0.43
C ALA A 185 11.33 30.56 0.18
N LEU A 186 11.14 29.52 1.01
CA LEU A 186 9.93 29.38 1.81
C LEU A 186 9.78 30.58 2.74
N ASP A 187 8.62 31.21 2.69
CA ASP A 187 8.26 32.32 3.55
C ASP A 187 8.27 31.89 5.02
N PRO A 188 8.49 32.83 5.96
CA PRO A 188 8.57 32.50 7.39
C PRO A 188 7.32 31.79 7.93
N ALA A 189 6.13 32.09 7.39
CA ALA A 189 4.88 31.48 7.85
C ALA A 189 4.80 30.01 7.42
N SER A 190 5.14 29.68 6.17
CA SER A 190 5.24 28.29 5.69
C SER A 190 6.21 27.46 6.53
N ARG A 191 7.35 28.04 6.95
CA ARG A 191 8.27 27.34 7.86
C ARG A 191 7.68 27.09 9.23
N ALA A 192 6.98 28.06 9.81
CA ALA A 192 6.32 27.91 11.10
C ALA A 192 5.28 26.77 11.06
N VAL A 193 4.50 26.66 9.98
CA VAL A 193 3.55 25.56 9.77
C VAL A 193 4.27 24.21 9.71
N LEU A 194 5.38 24.09 8.98
CA LEU A 194 6.17 22.86 8.91
C LEU A 194 6.74 22.45 10.28
N TYR A 195 7.27 23.41 11.06
CA TYR A 195 7.76 23.13 12.41
C TYR A 195 6.66 22.70 13.37
N ALA A 196 5.49 23.34 13.31
CA ALA A 196 4.34 22.95 14.10
C ALA A 196 3.88 21.52 13.76
N ALA A 197 3.79 21.18 12.47
CA ALA A 197 3.45 19.83 12.02
C ALA A 197 4.47 18.78 12.50
N ALA A 198 5.76 19.08 12.40
CA ALA A 198 6.82 18.21 12.89
C ALA A 198 6.74 17.99 14.41
N LEU A 199 6.44 19.04 15.18
CA LEU A 199 6.27 18.96 16.63
C LEU A 199 5.05 18.10 17.01
N VAL A 200 3.92 18.27 16.33
CA VAL A 200 2.72 17.44 16.54
C VAL A 200 3.02 15.96 16.23
N ALA A 201 3.70 15.69 15.12
CA ALA A 201 4.10 14.32 14.76
C ALA A 201 5.03 13.69 15.80
N ALA A 202 5.98 14.45 16.34
CA ALA A 202 6.87 13.98 17.40
C ALA A 202 6.11 13.65 18.70
N VAL A 203 5.17 14.52 19.11
CA VAL A 203 4.33 14.27 20.30
C VAL A 203 3.44 13.04 20.11
N ALA A 204 2.86 12.86 18.92
CA ALA A 204 2.06 11.67 18.61
C ALA A 204 2.91 10.38 18.67
N ALA A 205 4.12 10.40 18.08
CA ALA A 205 5.04 9.27 18.12
C ALA A 205 5.47 8.92 19.56
N LEU A 206 5.74 9.94 20.39
CA LEU A 206 6.01 9.75 21.83
C LEU A 206 4.82 9.12 22.54
N GLY A 207 3.60 9.63 22.34
CA GLY A 207 2.39 9.07 22.94
C GLY A 207 2.16 7.60 22.57
N ASP A 208 2.39 7.22 21.32
CA ASP A 208 2.30 5.83 20.88
C ASP A 208 3.36 4.95 21.54
N LEU A 209 4.58 5.47 21.73
CA LEU A 209 5.66 4.76 22.39
C LEU A 209 5.33 4.50 23.87
N TRP A 210 4.72 5.47 24.55
CA TRP A 210 4.26 5.32 25.93
C TRP A 210 3.12 4.31 26.04
N ARG A 211 2.14 4.33 25.12
CA ARG A 211 1.05 3.32 25.10
C ARG A 211 1.57 1.90 24.91
N ARG A 212 2.62 1.71 24.10
CA ARG A 212 3.23 0.39 23.92
C ARG A 212 3.88 -0.10 25.22
N GLN A 213 4.54 0.79 25.96
CA GLN A 213 5.11 0.44 27.27
C GLN A 213 4.03 0.05 28.28
N ASP A 214 2.87 0.70 28.26
CA ASP A 214 1.74 0.33 29.14
C ASP A 214 1.04 -0.97 28.72
N ALA A 215 0.94 -1.27 27.42
CA ALA A 215 0.30 -2.49 26.93
C ALA A 215 1.04 -3.78 27.32
N ASP A 216 2.36 -3.71 27.49
CA ASP A 216 3.17 -4.82 28.01
C ASP A 216 2.96 -5.05 29.51
N ARG A 217 2.19 -4.19 30.19
CA ARG A 217 1.81 -4.36 31.61
C ARG A 217 0.71 -5.44 31.70
N GLN A 218 1.20 -6.68 31.74
CA GLN A 218 0.48 -7.95 31.95
C GLN A 218 -0.96 -7.81 32.44
N VAL A 219 -1.90 -8.16 31.55
CA VAL A 219 -3.27 -8.51 31.93
C VAL A 219 -3.18 -9.78 32.75
N THR A 220 -3.22 -9.65 34.08
CA THR A 220 -3.48 -10.78 34.98
C THR A 220 -4.88 -11.28 34.66
N VAL A 221 -4.96 -12.28 33.77
CA VAL A 221 -6.18 -13.02 33.50
C VAL A 221 -6.45 -13.79 34.78
N ALA A 222 -7.54 -13.47 35.48
CA ALA A 222 -7.99 -14.25 36.62
C ALA A 222 -8.24 -15.69 36.11
N GLU A 223 -7.38 -16.62 36.51
CA GLU A 223 -7.62 -18.05 36.34
C GLU A 223 -8.93 -18.36 37.05
N LEU A 224 -9.94 -18.70 36.25
CA LEU A 224 -11.22 -19.15 36.75
C LEU A 224 -11.01 -20.61 37.15
N ASP A 225 -10.73 -20.86 38.43
CA ASP A 225 -10.69 -22.21 38.99
C ASP A 225 -12.06 -22.87 38.79
N LEU A 226 -12.16 -23.65 37.72
CA LEU A 226 -13.26 -24.56 37.46
C LEU A 226 -13.12 -25.71 38.46
N ALA A 227 -13.68 -25.53 39.64
CA ALA A 227 -13.87 -26.60 40.61
C ALA A 227 -14.63 -27.75 39.93
N GLU A 228 -13.94 -28.86 39.68
CA GLU A 228 -14.56 -30.08 39.18
C GLU A 228 -15.64 -30.53 40.18
N PRO A 229 -16.90 -30.67 39.75
CA PRO A 229 -17.95 -31.17 40.62
C PRO A 229 -17.67 -32.64 40.94
N THR A 230 -17.33 -32.88 42.19
CA THR A 230 -17.39 -34.18 42.85
C THR A 230 -18.83 -34.68 42.81
N SER A 231 -19.14 -35.62 41.91
CA SER A 231 -20.39 -36.40 41.99
C SER A 231 -20.08 -37.87 42.26
N SER A 232 -20.33 -38.17 43.52
CA SER A 232 -20.37 -39.36 44.35
C SER A 232 -21.08 -40.59 43.76
N PRO A 233 -20.98 -41.75 44.47
CA PRO A 233 -21.21 -43.09 43.92
C PRO A 233 -22.67 -43.53 43.99
N THR A 234 -23.03 -44.48 43.13
CA THR A 234 -24.02 -45.53 43.42
C THR A 234 -23.68 -46.77 42.63
#